data_AF-A0A7K7IEZ4-F1
#
_entry.id   AF-A0A7K7IEZ4-F1
#
_cell.length_a   1.000
_cell.length_b   1.000
_cell.length_c   1.000
_cell.angle_alpha   90.00
_cell.angle_beta   90.00
_cell.angle_gamma   90.00
#
_symmetry.space_group_name_H-M   'P 1'
#
loop_
_entity.id
_entity.type
_entity.pdbx_description
1 polymer ?
#
loop_
_entity_poly.entity_id
_entity_poly.type
_entity_poly.pdbx_seq_one_letter_code
_entity_poly.pdbx_strand_id
1 'polypeptide(L)'
;ESIPMKSLKCYNDYNSQVTCTWMEHSEAHDLVGMILYQRDNISSKNKDMSCKPQTENNLNEAPDVYVHWVCNMTTDYLGIGVEDTYGFRPKKVLQTELDVDLFQNVRLLPPQNLSVSPMTSGDFLLTWQPADGSQGLGNALDYEVTYKWQGESWEEAASLLLSSTTQCSLSPEDLVPGSSYVARVRVRPGQASSFSGQYSEWSMEVSWKTPEGGLQPRNLRCFFSGGDRLTCSWEVKKAITTSVLFGLFFRATPASQEEECSPVHEKTLAHTPYVVQSCEIPVSNSSSQSTYHVSVRAKTEEKLIEAYKNIQVLPPANVSITATENQEYELRWKKHRFNYNFITQRYQVKYWENNRYEKVIYEVRESR
;
A
#
# COMPACT_ATOMS: atom_id res chain seq x y z
N GLU A 1 17.75 17.13 -32.21
CA GLU A 1 18.52 16.87 -33.45
C GLU A 1 19.01 15.42 -33.45
N SER A 2 18.84 14.70 -34.56
CA SER A 2 19.19 13.27 -34.71
C SER A 2 20.70 13.05 -34.78
N ILE A 3 21.16 11.82 -34.53
CA ILE A 3 22.60 11.47 -34.59
C ILE A 3 23.20 11.72 -35.99
N PRO A 4 22.54 11.33 -37.11
CA PRO A 4 23.02 11.69 -38.44
C PRO A 4 23.21 13.19 -38.63
N MET A 5 22.28 14.01 -38.12
CA MET A 5 22.36 15.46 -38.28
C MET A 5 23.46 16.09 -37.41
N LYS A 6 23.58 15.68 -36.14
CA LYS A 6 24.63 16.17 -35.24
C LYS A 6 26.05 15.81 -35.71
N SER A 7 26.20 14.67 -36.36
CA SER A 7 27.49 14.16 -36.84
C SER A 7 27.82 14.61 -38.26
N LEU A 8 26.87 15.23 -38.98
CA LEU A 8 27.06 15.64 -40.36
C LEU A 8 28.12 16.74 -40.47
N LYS A 9 29.17 16.46 -41.24
CA LYS A 9 30.20 17.42 -41.63
C LYS A 9 30.42 17.33 -43.12
N CYS A 10 30.19 18.43 -43.83
CA CYS A 10 30.35 18.53 -45.27
C CYS A 10 31.45 19.52 -45.63
N TYR A 11 32.27 19.13 -46.60
CA TYR A 11 33.37 19.92 -47.14
C TYR A 11 33.30 19.89 -48.66
N ASN A 12 33.69 20.96 -49.34
CA ASN A 12 33.77 21.01 -50.79
C ASN A 12 35.15 21.51 -51.24
N ASP A 13 35.56 21.12 -52.45
CA ASP A 13 36.85 21.51 -53.04
C ASP A 13 36.79 22.83 -53.82
N TYR A 14 35.64 23.51 -53.80
CA TYR A 14 35.33 24.72 -54.56
C TYR A 14 35.56 24.61 -56.08
N ASN A 15 35.62 23.38 -56.61
CA ASN A 15 35.79 23.08 -58.03
C ASN A 15 34.57 22.30 -58.54
N SER A 16 34.36 21.09 -58.04
CA SER A 16 33.19 20.28 -58.41
C SER A 16 32.82 19.19 -57.42
N GLN A 17 33.59 18.96 -56.34
CA GLN A 17 33.36 17.85 -55.41
C GLN A 17 32.90 18.32 -54.04
N VAL A 18 31.90 17.62 -53.50
CA VAL A 18 31.41 17.75 -52.13
C VAL A 18 31.52 16.40 -51.43
N THR A 19 32.16 16.38 -50.27
CA THR A 19 32.31 15.22 -49.40
C THR A 19 31.65 15.50 -48.06
N CYS A 20 30.69 14.65 -47.69
CA CYS A 20 30.02 14.69 -46.40
C CYS A 20 30.33 13.43 -45.60
N THR A 21 30.52 13.59 -44.30
CA THR A 21 30.70 12.50 -43.33
C THR A 21 29.60 12.59 -42.28
N TRP A 22 29.04 11.45 -41.89
CA TRP A 22 28.01 11.37 -40.85
C TRP A 22 27.99 9.97 -40.23
N MET A 23 27.30 9.83 -39.09
CA MET A 23 27.20 8.59 -38.32
C MET A 23 25.74 8.13 -38.15
N GLU A 24 25.52 6.82 -38.24
CA GLU A 24 24.24 6.15 -37.96
C GLU A 24 24.44 5.07 -36.91
N HIS A 25 23.44 4.82 -36.07
CA HIS A 25 23.46 3.64 -35.19
C HIS A 25 23.27 2.37 -36.04
N SER A 26 24.07 1.33 -35.81
CA SER A 26 24.04 0.08 -36.57
C SER A 26 22.65 -0.57 -36.59
N GLU A 27 22.01 -0.72 -35.43
CA GLU A 27 20.67 -1.29 -35.33
C GLU A 27 19.61 -0.47 -36.10
N ALA A 28 19.71 0.86 -36.08
CA ALA A 28 18.78 1.72 -36.81
C ALA A 28 18.98 1.62 -38.33
N HIS A 29 20.24 1.46 -38.74
CA HIS A 29 20.60 1.19 -40.12
C HIS A 29 19.99 -0.11 -40.63
N ASP A 30 20.13 -1.20 -39.86
CA ASP A 30 19.59 -2.51 -40.22
C ASP A 30 18.07 -2.49 -40.39
N LEU A 31 17.36 -1.68 -39.59
CA LEU A 31 15.91 -1.57 -39.63
C LEU A 31 15.39 -0.72 -40.79
N VAL A 32 15.97 0.45 -41.03
CA VAL A 32 15.41 1.47 -41.94
C VAL A 32 16.46 1.99 -42.91
N GLY A 33 17.62 2.39 -42.39
CA GLY A 33 18.67 3.07 -43.14
C GLY A 33 18.26 4.45 -43.64
N MET A 34 19.21 5.37 -43.67
CA MET A 34 18.98 6.76 -44.10
C MET A 34 19.62 7.06 -45.46
N ILE A 35 19.07 8.07 -46.14
CA ILE A 35 19.62 8.69 -47.35
C ILE A 35 19.95 10.14 -47.01
N LEU A 36 21.21 10.54 -47.20
CA LEU A 36 21.62 11.93 -47.17
C LEU A 36 21.30 12.58 -48.52
N TYR A 37 20.63 13.72 -48.50
CA TYR A 37 20.36 14.53 -49.67
C TYR A 37 20.80 15.97 -49.46
N GLN A 38 21.17 16.64 -50.54
CA GLN A 38 21.50 18.06 -50.60
C GLN A 38 20.44 18.79 -51.43
N ARG A 39 20.16 20.03 -51.06
CA ARG A 39 19.28 20.96 -51.76
C ARG A 39 19.93 22.33 -51.74
N ASP A 40 20.15 22.90 -52.91
CA ASP A 40 20.68 24.26 -53.05
C ASP A 40 19.52 25.29 -53.14
N ASN A 41 19.81 26.55 -52.83
CA ASN A 41 18.80 27.63 -52.89
C ASN A 41 18.39 28.03 -54.33
N ILE A 42 19.08 27.51 -55.35
CA ILE A 42 18.83 27.78 -56.77
C ILE A 42 17.87 26.74 -57.37
N SER A 43 17.91 25.51 -56.86
CA SER A 43 17.18 24.34 -57.33
C SER A 43 16.39 23.72 -56.17
N SER A 44 15.06 23.79 -56.23
CA SER A 44 14.18 23.17 -55.22
C SER A 44 14.19 21.63 -55.23
N LYS A 45 15.06 20.98 -56.00
CA LYS A 45 15.13 19.51 -56.11
C LYS A 45 16.13 18.95 -55.09
N ASN A 46 15.71 17.89 -54.40
CA ASN A 46 16.61 17.12 -53.54
C ASN A 46 17.51 16.23 -54.41
N LYS A 47 18.83 16.33 -54.21
CA LYS A 47 19.84 15.49 -54.84
C LYS A 47 20.38 14.50 -53.81
N ASP A 48 20.19 13.21 -54.06
CA ASP A 48 20.71 12.18 -53.15
C ASP A 48 22.23 12.07 -53.29
N MET A 49 22.93 12.00 -52.15
CA MET A 49 24.37 11.81 -52.12
C MET A 49 24.73 10.33 -52.19
N SER A 50 25.84 10.01 -52.87
CA SER A 50 26.32 8.63 -52.97
C SER A 50 27.17 8.28 -51.75
N CYS A 51 26.59 7.53 -50.81
CA CYS A 51 27.19 7.19 -49.53
C CYS A 51 27.76 5.77 -49.50
N LYS A 52 28.94 5.58 -48.92
CA LYS A 52 29.56 4.28 -48.63
C LYS A 52 30.00 4.21 -47.17
N PRO A 53 29.90 3.04 -46.51
CA PRO A 53 30.40 2.88 -45.16
C PRO A 53 31.92 3.00 -45.17
N GLN A 54 32.47 3.74 -44.22
CA GLN A 54 33.91 3.89 -44.03
C GLN A 54 34.45 2.58 -43.45
N THR A 55 35.23 1.85 -44.24
CA THR A 55 35.89 0.61 -43.79
C THR A 55 37.14 1.01 -43.00
N GLU A 56 37.28 0.47 -41.78
CA GLU A 56 38.32 0.81 -40.80
C GLU A 56 39.70 1.01 -41.43
N ASN A 57 40.16 2.26 -41.43
CA ASN A 57 41.57 2.62 -41.35
C ASN A 57 41.66 4.12 -41.08
N ASN A 58 41.38 4.48 -39.82
CA ASN A 58 42.19 5.38 -39.00
C ASN A 58 41.37 5.94 -37.82
N LEU A 59 41.84 5.55 -36.63
CA LEU A 59 41.77 6.27 -35.36
C LEU A 59 40.45 6.20 -34.55
N ASN A 60 40.54 5.42 -33.47
CA ASN A 60 40.18 5.75 -32.08
C ASN A 60 39.18 6.91 -31.90
N GLU A 61 37.94 6.58 -31.51
CA GLU A 61 37.09 7.28 -30.52
C GLU A 61 35.57 7.06 -30.71
N ALA A 62 35.13 6.33 -31.73
CA ALA A 62 33.72 5.98 -31.85
C ALA A 62 33.45 4.54 -31.36
N PRO A 63 32.47 4.32 -30.46
CA PRO A 63 32.09 2.97 -30.05
C PRO A 63 31.60 2.16 -31.27
N ASP A 64 31.85 0.86 -31.25
CA ASP A 64 31.57 -0.21 -32.26
C ASP A 64 30.08 -0.33 -32.70
N VAL A 65 29.27 0.64 -32.28
CA VAL A 65 27.81 0.71 -32.40
C VAL A 65 27.40 1.67 -33.52
N TYR A 66 28.30 2.51 -34.02
CA TYR A 66 28.01 3.51 -35.04
C TYR A 66 28.69 3.23 -36.39
N VAL A 67 27.90 3.18 -37.44
CA VAL A 67 28.37 3.09 -38.83
C VAL A 67 28.73 4.49 -39.32
N HIS A 68 29.97 4.67 -39.76
CA HIS A 68 30.46 5.91 -40.33
C HIS A 68 30.23 5.90 -41.83
N TRP A 69 29.61 6.95 -42.35
CA TRP A 69 29.29 7.09 -43.76
C TRP A 69 30.09 8.21 -44.38
N VAL A 70 30.69 7.94 -45.54
CA VAL A 70 31.33 8.93 -46.39
C VAL A 70 30.51 9.04 -47.67
N CYS A 71 29.98 10.23 -47.93
CA CYS A 71 29.12 10.52 -49.07
C CYS A 71 29.78 11.52 -50.01
N ASN A 72 29.80 11.20 -51.30
CA ASN A 72 30.36 12.06 -52.32
C ASN A 72 29.29 12.49 -53.33
N MET A 73 29.40 13.71 -53.81
CA MET A 73 28.55 14.28 -54.85
C MET A 73 29.34 15.25 -55.71
N THR A 74 29.06 15.26 -57.01
CA THR A 74 29.57 16.27 -57.93
C THR A 74 28.54 17.38 -58.10
N THR A 75 28.98 18.63 -58.02
CA THR A 75 28.16 19.81 -58.26
C THR A 75 28.77 20.67 -59.36
N ASP A 76 27.92 21.24 -60.21
CA ASP A 76 28.35 22.07 -61.35
C ASP A 76 28.47 23.56 -60.98
N TYR A 77 28.05 23.94 -59.77
CA TYR A 77 27.98 25.34 -59.35
C TYR A 77 28.31 25.50 -57.86
N LEU A 78 29.36 26.26 -57.58
CA LEU A 78 29.79 26.70 -56.25
C LEU A 78 30.09 28.20 -56.35
N GLY A 79 29.51 29.00 -55.45
CA GLY A 79 29.62 30.45 -55.54
C GLY A 79 29.24 31.15 -54.24
N ILE A 80 29.70 32.39 -54.09
CA ILE A 80 29.37 33.22 -52.94
C ILE A 80 27.87 33.55 -52.99
N GLY A 81 27.14 33.24 -51.90
CA GLY A 81 25.69 33.44 -51.80
C GLY A 81 24.84 32.21 -52.19
N VAL A 82 25.46 31.09 -52.55
CA VAL A 82 24.78 29.80 -52.68
C VAL A 82 24.71 29.13 -51.31
N GLU A 83 23.51 28.82 -50.85
CA GLU A 83 23.30 28.13 -49.59
C GLU A 83 22.87 26.69 -49.85
N ASP A 84 23.62 25.74 -49.29
CA ASP A 84 23.34 24.32 -49.36
C ASP A 84 22.65 23.83 -48.08
N THR A 85 21.45 23.26 -48.24
CA THR A 85 20.72 22.58 -47.17
C THR A 85 20.91 21.07 -47.29
N TYR A 86 21.40 20.45 -46.23
CA TYR A 86 21.52 18.99 -46.15
C TYR A 86 20.42 18.42 -45.26
N GLY A 87 19.88 17.27 -45.67
CA GLY A 87 18.83 16.59 -44.93
C GLY A 87 18.93 15.08 -45.04
N PHE A 88 18.28 14.39 -44.12
CA PHE A 88 18.18 12.94 -44.12
C PHE A 88 16.74 12.52 -44.37
N ARG A 89 16.54 11.48 -45.17
CA ARG A 89 15.25 10.81 -45.33
C ARG A 89 15.40 9.30 -45.16
N PRO A 90 14.44 8.61 -44.51
CA PRO A 90 14.48 7.16 -44.39
C PRO A 90 14.30 6.49 -45.74
N LYS A 91 14.96 5.34 -45.96
CA LYS A 91 14.78 4.55 -47.20
C LYS A 91 13.39 3.91 -47.28
N LYS A 92 12.77 3.67 -46.14
CA LYS A 92 11.40 3.13 -46.02
C LYS A 92 10.44 4.27 -45.66
N VAL A 93 9.24 4.24 -46.23
CA VAL A 93 8.16 5.12 -45.81
C VAL A 93 7.65 4.65 -44.46
N LEU A 94 7.82 5.48 -43.42
CA LEU A 94 7.35 5.22 -42.06
C LEU A 94 6.18 6.16 -41.78
N GLN A 95 4.97 5.69 -42.11
CA GLN A 95 3.76 6.46 -42.01
C GLN A 95 2.63 5.57 -41.50
N THR A 96 1.77 6.15 -40.67
CA THR A 96 0.51 5.52 -40.24
C THR A 96 -0.59 6.54 -40.37
N GLU A 97 -1.75 6.09 -40.84
CA GLU A 97 -2.94 6.91 -41.01
C GLU A 97 -4.10 6.23 -40.30
N LEU A 98 -4.99 7.03 -39.74
CA LEU A 98 -6.17 6.54 -39.03
C LEU A 98 -7.32 7.52 -39.23
N ASP A 99 -8.42 7.03 -39.80
CA ASP A 99 -9.69 7.75 -39.81
C ASP A 99 -10.35 7.63 -38.44
N VAL A 100 -10.51 8.76 -37.75
CA VAL A 100 -11.08 8.80 -36.40
C VAL A 100 -12.52 9.25 -36.45
N ASP A 101 -13.44 8.32 -36.16
CA ASP A 101 -14.84 8.67 -35.88
C ASP A 101 -14.92 9.29 -34.47
N LEU A 102 -15.23 10.58 -34.44
CA LEU A 102 -15.31 11.39 -33.22
C LEU A 102 -16.38 10.88 -32.24
N PHE A 103 -17.44 10.23 -32.72
CA PHE A 103 -18.54 9.76 -31.88
C PHE A 103 -18.34 8.33 -31.37
N GLN A 104 -17.41 7.58 -31.95
CA GLN A 104 -17.07 6.22 -31.53
C GLN A 104 -15.75 6.12 -30.74
N ASN A 105 -14.98 7.21 -30.66
CA ASN A 105 -13.69 7.26 -29.96
C ASN A 105 -13.66 8.37 -28.90
N VAL A 106 -14.72 8.48 -28.11
CA VAL A 106 -14.83 9.52 -27.09
C VAL A 106 -14.04 9.12 -25.85
N ARG A 107 -13.14 9.99 -25.40
CA ARG A 107 -12.53 9.91 -24.06
C ARG A 107 -12.91 11.15 -23.27
N LEU A 108 -13.74 10.95 -22.26
CA LEU A 108 -14.25 12.04 -21.43
C LEU A 108 -13.20 12.50 -20.41
N LEU A 109 -13.36 13.73 -19.95
CA LEU A 109 -12.58 14.26 -18.84
C LEU A 109 -13.05 13.65 -17.51
N PRO A 110 -12.13 13.46 -16.54
CA PRO A 110 -12.48 12.88 -15.24
C PRO A 110 -13.49 13.77 -14.50
N PRO A 111 -14.45 13.18 -13.76
CA PRO A 111 -15.39 13.95 -12.94
C PRO A 111 -14.66 14.79 -11.89
N GLN A 112 -15.27 15.91 -11.52
CA GLN A 112 -14.70 16.90 -10.63
C GLN A 112 -15.54 17.05 -9.35
N ASN A 113 -14.98 17.73 -8.35
CA ASN A 113 -15.66 18.07 -7.10
C ASN A 113 -16.29 16.86 -6.39
N LEU A 114 -15.59 15.72 -6.39
CA LEU A 114 -16.01 14.53 -5.63
C LEU A 114 -15.98 14.87 -4.14
N SER A 115 -17.12 14.72 -3.47
CA SER A 115 -17.29 15.02 -2.06
C SER A 115 -18.12 13.95 -1.36
N VAL A 116 -17.93 13.81 -0.05
CA VAL A 116 -18.67 12.87 0.81
C VAL A 116 -19.34 13.67 1.92
N SER A 117 -20.63 13.44 2.12
CA SER A 117 -21.40 14.03 3.20
C SER A 117 -22.19 12.96 3.96
N PRO A 118 -22.18 12.96 5.29
CA PRO A 118 -23.00 12.04 6.07
C PRO A 118 -24.48 12.47 6.01
N MET A 119 -25.38 11.51 5.80
CA MET A 119 -26.82 11.72 5.78
C MET A 119 -27.43 11.49 7.17
N THR A 120 -28.63 12.03 7.40
CA THR A 120 -29.39 11.80 8.64
C THR A 120 -29.83 10.35 8.81
N SER A 121 -29.91 9.56 7.73
CA SER A 121 -30.15 8.12 7.75
C SER A 121 -28.97 7.31 8.30
N GLY A 122 -27.78 7.90 8.39
CA GLY A 122 -26.52 7.22 8.71
C GLY A 122 -25.68 6.89 7.47
N ASP A 123 -26.24 6.94 6.27
CA ASP A 123 -25.55 6.66 5.01
C ASP A 123 -24.53 7.76 4.64
N PHE A 124 -23.58 7.42 3.77
CA PHE A 124 -22.66 8.38 3.18
C PHE A 124 -23.07 8.74 1.76
N LEU A 125 -23.41 10.00 1.53
CA LEU A 125 -23.74 10.52 0.21
C LEU A 125 -22.47 11.01 -0.47
N LEU A 126 -22.09 10.32 -1.54
CA LEU A 126 -21.05 10.74 -2.48
C LEU A 126 -21.71 11.55 -3.59
N THR A 127 -21.15 12.72 -3.89
CA THR A 127 -21.58 13.59 -4.99
C THR A 127 -20.39 14.05 -5.80
N TRP A 128 -20.57 14.20 -7.11
CA TRP A 128 -19.57 14.74 -8.02
C TRP A 128 -20.23 15.58 -9.10
N GLN A 129 -19.40 16.23 -9.92
CA GLN A 129 -19.84 17.02 -11.06
C GLN A 129 -19.19 16.48 -12.35
N PRO A 130 -19.92 16.46 -13.48
CA PRO A 130 -19.30 16.24 -14.77
C PRO A 130 -18.24 17.32 -15.04
N ALA A 131 -17.16 16.97 -15.72
CA ALA A 131 -16.15 17.95 -16.11
C ALA A 131 -16.75 19.04 -17.02
N ASP A 132 -16.15 20.24 -16.97
CA ASP A 132 -16.50 21.33 -17.87
C ASP A 132 -16.44 20.88 -19.33
N GLY A 133 -17.48 21.22 -20.10
CA GLY A 133 -17.67 20.74 -21.48
C GLY A 133 -18.40 19.41 -21.63
N SER A 134 -18.54 18.61 -20.56
CA SER A 134 -19.31 17.36 -20.56
C SER A 134 -20.74 17.53 -20.01
N GLN A 135 -21.09 18.73 -19.56
CA GLN A 135 -22.39 19.02 -18.92
C GLN A 135 -23.58 18.80 -19.87
N GLY A 136 -23.39 19.01 -21.18
CA GLY A 136 -24.43 18.78 -22.20
C GLY A 136 -24.73 17.31 -22.50
N LEU A 137 -23.88 16.37 -22.04
CA LEU A 137 -24.06 14.94 -22.26
C LEU A 137 -24.99 14.30 -21.21
N GLY A 138 -25.23 14.96 -20.08
CA GLY A 138 -26.28 14.63 -19.10
C GLY A 138 -26.50 13.13 -18.88
N ASN A 139 -27.67 12.64 -19.33
CA ASN A 139 -28.14 11.27 -19.14
C ASN A 139 -27.40 10.23 -20.01
N ALA A 140 -26.57 10.66 -20.95
CA ALA A 140 -25.79 9.80 -21.83
C ALA A 140 -24.47 9.34 -21.20
N LEU A 141 -24.31 9.45 -19.88
CA LEU A 141 -23.09 9.13 -19.14
C LEU A 141 -23.33 8.03 -18.11
N ASP A 142 -22.44 7.05 -18.07
CA ASP A 142 -22.33 6.08 -17.00
C ASP A 142 -21.11 6.40 -16.14
N TYR A 143 -21.27 6.30 -14.83
CA TYR A 143 -20.22 6.52 -13.84
C TYR A 143 -19.87 5.21 -13.15
N GLU A 144 -18.60 5.06 -12.83
CA GLU A 144 -18.11 3.99 -11.98
C GLU A 144 -17.48 4.61 -10.75
N VAL A 145 -18.05 4.32 -9.59
CA VAL A 145 -17.53 4.71 -8.28
C VAL A 145 -16.81 3.52 -7.70
N THR A 146 -15.54 3.70 -7.35
CA THR A 146 -14.76 2.69 -6.64
C THR A 146 -14.36 3.21 -5.28
N TYR A 147 -14.51 2.38 -4.26
CA TYR A 147 -14.18 2.74 -2.90
C TYR A 147 -13.54 1.56 -2.18
N LYS A 148 -12.65 1.88 -1.24
CA LYS A 148 -11.91 0.90 -0.47
C LYS A 148 -11.53 1.43 0.88
N TRP A 149 -11.17 0.52 1.77
CA TRP A 149 -10.51 0.91 3.01
C TRP A 149 -9.12 1.51 2.71
N GLN A 150 -8.66 2.48 3.50
CA GLN A 150 -7.47 3.26 3.18
C GLN A 150 -6.21 2.39 2.98
N GLY A 151 -6.05 1.32 3.75
CA GLY A 151 -4.89 0.43 3.61
C GLY A 151 -5.12 -0.78 2.70
N GLU A 152 -6.23 -0.86 1.97
CA GLU A 152 -6.53 -1.92 0.99
C GLU A 152 -5.93 -1.57 -0.39
N SER A 153 -5.71 -2.56 -1.26
CA SER A 153 -5.30 -2.32 -2.64
C SER A 153 -6.47 -1.84 -3.52
N TRP A 154 -6.22 -1.24 -4.68
CA TRP A 154 -7.32 -0.83 -5.58
C TRP A 154 -7.90 -2.02 -6.36
N GLU A 155 -7.18 -3.13 -6.42
CA GLU A 155 -7.57 -4.40 -7.04
C GLU A 155 -8.67 -5.12 -6.24
N GLU A 156 -8.71 -4.91 -4.92
CA GLU A 156 -9.69 -5.50 -4.00
C GLU A 156 -10.89 -4.56 -3.73
N ALA A 157 -10.87 -3.34 -4.30
CA ALA A 157 -11.86 -2.31 -4.05
C ALA A 157 -13.27 -2.69 -4.53
N ALA A 158 -14.28 -2.27 -3.76
CA ALA A 158 -15.67 -2.36 -4.19
C ALA A 158 -15.96 -1.34 -5.31
N SER A 159 -16.72 -1.78 -6.32
CA SER A 159 -17.06 -0.97 -7.49
C SER A 159 -18.57 -0.92 -7.70
N LEU A 160 -19.09 0.28 -7.96
CA LEU A 160 -20.51 0.55 -8.23
C LEU A 160 -20.64 1.19 -9.61
N LEU A 161 -21.41 0.55 -10.49
CA LEU A 161 -21.75 1.10 -11.80
C LEU A 161 -23.09 1.82 -11.71
N LEU A 162 -23.12 3.07 -12.16
CA LEU A 162 -24.25 3.98 -12.01
C LEU A 162 -24.56 4.64 -13.34
N SER A 163 -25.82 4.60 -13.77
CA SER A 163 -26.24 5.22 -15.03
C SER A 163 -26.93 6.55 -14.80
N SER A 164 -26.53 7.59 -15.55
CA SER A 164 -27.21 8.88 -15.62
C SER A 164 -27.37 9.61 -14.27
N THR A 165 -26.49 9.37 -13.30
CA THR A 165 -26.52 10.01 -11.97
C THR A 165 -25.15 10.57 -11.59
N THR A 166 -25.14 11.63 -10.79
CA THR A 166 -23.93 12.27 -10.26
C THR A 166 -23.79 12.12 -8.75
N GLN A 167 -24.53 11.18 -8.17
CA GLN A 167 -24.52 10.89 -6.75
C GLN A 167 -24.78 9.40 -6.46
N CYS A 168 -24.24 8.91 -5.35
CA CYS A 168 -24.57 7.60 -4.79
C CYS A 168 -24.50 7.59 -3.27
N SER A 169 -25.30 6.74 -2.64
CA SER A 169 -25.29 6.50 -1.20
C SER A 169 -24.57 5.19 -0.87
N LEU A 170 -23.65 5.22 0.09
CA LEU A 170 -23.02 4.02 0.65
C LEU A 170 -23.65 3.72 2.02
N SER A 171 -24.13 2.49 2.19
CA SER A 171 -24.72 2.02 3.44
C SER A 171 -23.64 1.79 4.50
N PRO A 172 -23.90 2.13 5.79
CA PRO A 172 -22.99 1.79 6.89
C PRO A 172 -22.78 0.29 7.07
N GLU A 173 -23.70 -0.55 6.59
CA GLU A 173 -23.60 -2.01 6.68
C GLU A 173 -22.50 -2.58 5.77
N ASP A 174 -22.23 -1.91 4.66
CA ASP A 174 -21.18 -2.28 3.69
C ASP A 174 -19.80 -1.74 4.09
N LEU A 175 -19.76 -0.86 5.10
CA LEU A 175 -18.56 -0.19 5.55
C LEU A 175 -18.12 -0.71 6.91
N VAL A 176 -16.82 -0.70 7.16
CA VAL A 176 -16.26 -1.05 8.47
C VAL A 176 -16.31 0.19 9.38
N PRO A 177 -17.05 0.16 10.51
CA PRO A 177 -17.02 1.23 11.49
C PRO A 177 -15.62 1.61 12.00
N GLY A 178 -15.43 2.86 12.40
CA GLY A 178 -14.16 3.41 12.93
C GLY A 178 -12.99 3.36 11.94
N SER A 179 -13.28 3.29 10.64
CA SER A 179 -12.28 3.09 9.60
C SER A 179 -12.20 4.27 8.64
N SER A 180 -11.02 4.46 8.04
CA SER A 180 -10.81 5.47 7.00
C SER A 180 -11.01 4.83 5.64
N TYR A 181 -11.85 5.45 4.81
CA TYR A 181 -12.16 5.00 3.45
C TYR A 181 -11.71 6.05 2.43
N VAL A 182 -11.44 5.58 1.23
CA VAL A 182 -11.11 6.42 0.08
C VAL A 182 -11.97 5.99 -1.10
N ALA A 183 -12.45 6.96 -1.88
CA ALA A 183 -13.22 6.71 -3.10
C ALA A 183 -12.71 7.57 -4.27
N ARG A 184 -12.94 7.08 -5.48
CA ARG A 184 -12.70 7.77 -6.74
C ARG A 184 -13.77 7.40 -7.75
N VAL A 185 -14.05 8.30 -8.68
CA VAL A 185 -15.07 8.11 -9.71
C VAL A 185 -14.47 8.33 -11.09
N ARG A 186 -14.92 7.56 -12.08
CA ARG A 186 -14.63 7.81 -13.50
C ARG A 186 -15.90 7.70 -14.32
N VAL A 187 -15.87 8.24 -15.54
CA VAL A 187 -17.05 8.33 -16.40
C VAL A 187 -16.78 7.71 -17.76
N ARG A 188 -17.80 7.14 -18.39
CA ARG A 188 -17.79 6.71 -19.79
C ARG A 188 -19.10 7.12 -20.49
N PRO A 189 -19.13 7.13 -21.82
CA PRO A 189 -20.40 7.16 -22.55
C PRO A 189 -21.31 6.02 -22.09
N GLY A 190 -22.57 6.35 -21.84
CA GLY A 190 -23.56 5.41 -21.36
C GLY A 190 -23.92 4.38 -22.41
N GLN A 191 -24.29 3.16 -21.98
CA GLN A 191 -24.61 2.08 -22.92
C GLN A 191 -25.78 2.39 -23.88
N ALA A 192 -26.73 3.22 -23.43
CA ALA A 192 -27.87 3.66 -24.23
C ALA A 192 -27.58 4.91 -25.08
N SER A 193 -26.35 5.43 -25.05
CA SER A 193 -25.98 6.62 -25.79
C SER A 193 -25.56 6.29 -27.23
N SER A 194 -25.69 7.26 -28.14
CA SER A 194 -25.15 7.17 -29.50
C SER A 194 -23.63 7.31 -29.55
N PHE A 195 -22.98 7.54 -28.41
CA PHE A 195 -21.54 7.71 -28.28
C PHE A 195 -20.91 6.42 -27.74
N SER A 196 -19.75 6.06 -28.25
CA SER A 196 -18.95 4.99 -27.68
C SER A 196 -17.54 5.46 -27.39
N GLY A 197 -16.88 4.82 -26.44
CA GLY A 197 -15.64 5.32 -25.91
C GLY A 197 -15.12 4.57 -24.71
N GLN A 198 -13.94 4.98 -24.26
CA GLN A 198 -13.30 4.43 -23.09
C GLN A 198 -13.69 5.21 -21.84
N TYR A 199 -13.43 4.62 -20.68
CA TYR A 199 -13.50 5.35 -19.42
C TYR A 199 -12.52 6.52 -19.42
N SER A 200 -12.91 7.59 -18.73
CA SER A 200 -12.01 8.67 -18.35
C SER A 200 -10.90 8.15 -17.43
N GLU A 201 -9.89 8.99 -17.21
CA GLU A 201 -9.07 8.85 -16.02
C GLU A 201 -9.93 8.94 -14.75
N TRP A 202 -9.37 8.49 -13.63
CA TRP A 202 -10.01 8.63 -12.33
C TRP A 202 -10.05 10.09 -11.88
N SER A 203 -11.09 10.45 -11.14
CA SER A 203 -11.15 11.72 -10.40
C SER A 203 -10.06 11.78 -9.33
N MET A 204 -9.86 12.97 -8.76
CA MET A 204 -9.14 13.06 -7.48
C MET A 204 -9.87 12.24 -6.41
N GLU A 205 -9.08 11.61 -5.55
CA GLU A 205 -9.59 10.77 -4.48
C GLU A 205 -10.19 11.61 -3.36
N VAL A 206 -11.29 11.13 -2.78
CA VAL A 206 -11.89 11.70 -1.57
C VAL A 206 -11.74 10.72 -0.42
N SER A 207 -11.42 11.21 0.77
CA SER A 207 -11.29 10.40 1.98
C SER A 207 -12.32 10.79 3.03
N TRP A 208 -12.88 9.81 3.74
CA TRP A 208 -13.75 10.03 4.89
C TRP A 208 -13.50 8.98 5.98
N LYS A 209 -14.04 9.23 7.18
CA LYS A 209 -14.02 8.28 8.28
C LYS A 209 -15.43 7.85 8.63
N THR A 210 -15.61 6.55 8.85
CA THR A 210 -16.86 6.01 9.37
C THR A 210 -16.93 6.25 10.88
N PRO A 211 -18.13 6.49 11.46
CA PRO A 211 -18.33 6.59 12.89
C PRO A 211 -17.73 5.40 13.64
N GLU A 212 -17.23 5.64 14.84
CA GLU A 212 -16.76 4.59 15.71
C GLU A 212 -17.88 3.57 15.94
N GLY A 213 -17.65 2.33 15.52
CA GLY A 213 -18.55 1.23 15.85
C GLY A 213 -18.53 0.95 17.34
N GLY A 214 -19.61 0.32 17.82
CA GLY A 214 -19.68 -0.17 19.19
C GLY A 214 -18.50 -1.11 19.53
N LEU A 215 -18.23 -1.24 20.84
CA LEU A 215 -17.23 -2.18 21.37
C LEU A 215 -17.73 -3.63 21.43
N GLN A 216 -19.00 -3.85 21.06
CA GLN A 216 -19.63 -5.17 21.11
C GLN A 216 -19.09 -6.07 19.99
N PRO A 217 -18.95 -7.38 20.24
CA PRO A 217 -18.69 -8.36 19.19
C PRO A 217 -19.75 -8.26 18.10
N ARG A 218 -19.33 -8.44 16.84
CA ARG A 218 -20.23 -8.36 15.69
C ARG A 218 -20.07 -9.55 14.76
N ASN A 219 -21.00 -9.66 13.81
CA ASN A 219 -20.95 -10.65 12.74
C ASN A 219 -20.85 -12.11 13.25
N LEU A 220 -21.54 -12.42 14.35
CA LEU A 220 -21.61 -13.77 14.90
C LEU A 220 -22.34 -14.69 13.91
N ARG A 221 -21.62 -15.64 13.35
CA ARG A 221 -22.13 -16.61 12.36
C ARG A 221 -21.76 -18.02 12.79
N CYS A 222 -22.75 -18.92 12.79
CA CYS A 222 -22.57 -20.32 13.14
C CYS A 222 -23.05 -21.23 11.99
N PHE A 223 -22.22 -22.21 11.61
CA PHE A 223 -22.49 -23.15 10.53
C PHE A 223 -22.40 -24.58 11.03
N PHE A 224 -23.48 -25.34 10.92
CA PHE A 224 -23.52 -26.77 11.26
C PHE A 224 -23.02 -27.60 10.09
N SER A 225 -22.05 -28.48 10.32
CA SER A 225 -21.44 -29.32 9.29
C SER A 225 -22.35 -30.45 8.79
N GLY A 226 -23.51 -30.68 9.43
CA GLY A 226 -24.41 -31.79 9.12
C GLY A 226 -24.03 -33.11 9.80
N GLY A 227 -22.87 -33.17 10.46
CA GLY A 227 -22.40 -34.32 11.23
C GLY A 227 -22.46 -34.05 12.72
N ASP A 228 -21.32 -33.62 13.28
CA ASP A 228 -21.06 -33.54 14.71
C ASP A 228 -20.44 -32.19 15.14
N ARG A 229 -20.40 -31.19 14.25
CA ARG A 229 -19.66 -29.95 14.49
C ARG A 229 -20.46 -28.71 14.10
N LEU A 230 -20.56 -27.76 15.04
CA LEU A 230 -21.08 -26.42 14.82
C LEU A 230 -19.92 -25.42 14.92
N THR A 231 -19.56 -24.81 13.79
CA THR A 231 -18.45 -23.85 13.73
C THR A 231 -18.99 -22.44 13.82
N CYS A 232 -18.60 -21.71 14.85
CA CYS A 232 -19.01 -20.32 15.05
C CYS A 232 -17.82 -19.37 14.87
N SER A 233 -18.07 -18.21 14.26
CA SER A 233 -17.08 -17.15 14.03
C SER A 233 -17.68 -15.78 14.31
N TRP A 234 -16.86 -14.87 14.82
CA TRP A 234 -17.25 -13.50 15.16
C TRP A 234 -16.07 -12.54 15.00
N GLU A 235 -16.37 -11.24 14.98
CA GLU A 235 -15.40 -10.16 14.83
C GLU A 235 -15.33 -9.29 16.08
N VAL A 236 -14.10 -8.94 16.49
CA VAL A 236 -13.82 -8.02 17.60
C VAL A 236 -12.78 -6.99 17.20
N LYS A 237 -12.81 -5.79 17.80
CA LYS A 237 -11.81 -4.74 17.49
C LYS A 237 -10.41 -5.20 17.95
N LYS A 238 -9.44 -5.19 17.04
CA LYS A 238 -8.05 -5.58 17.30
C LYS A 238 -7.41 -4.80 18.44
N ALA A 239 -7.78 -3.54 18.60
CA ALA A 239 -7.23 -2.66 19.63
C ALA A 239 -7.55 -3.11 21.07
N ILE A 240 -8.60 -3.93 21.27
CA ILE A 240 -9.01 -4.37 22.61
C ILE A 240 -8.65 -5.83 22.91
N THR A 241 -8.23 -6.62 21.92
CA THR A 241 -7.97 -8.07 22.12
C THR A 241 -6.79 -8.35 23.04
N THR A 242 -5.88 -7.39 23.25
CA THR A 242 -4.77 -7.51 24.22
C THR A 242 -5.21 -7.34 25.67
N SER A 243 -6.38 -6.74 25.90
CA SER A 243 -6.87 -6.37 27.24
C SER A 243 -8.16 -7.11 27.62
N VAL A 244 -8.98 -7.45 26.62
CA VAL A 244 -10.27 -8.13 26.81
C VAL A 244 -10.27 -9.40 25.97
N LEU A 245 -10.39 -10.53 26.64
CA LEU A 245 -10.59 -11.82 26.00
C LEU A 245 -12.08 -12.03 25.77
N PHE A 246 -12.44 -12.55 24.60
CA PHE A 246 -13.83 -12.91 24.29
C PHE A 246 -13.95 -14.43 24.23
N GLY A 247 -14.96 -14.95 24.92
CA GLY A 247 -15.32 -16.36 24.91
C GLY A 247 -16.66 -16.56 24.21
N LEU A 248 -16.81 -17.72 23.57
CA LEU A 248 -18.09 -18.15 23.03
C LEU A 248 -18.74 -19.13 24.02
N PHE A 249 -19.97 -18.84 24.39
CA PHE A 249 -20.76 -19.62 25.34
C PHE A 249 -21.99 -20.15 24.65
N PHE A 250 -22.34 -21.41 24.91
CA PHE A 250 -23.48 -22.05 24.27
C PHE A 250 -24.31 -22.88 25.24
N ARG A 251 -25.58 -23.09 24.87
CA ARG A 251 -26.51 -24.00 25.52
C ARG A 251 -27.11 -24.91 24.46
N ALA A 252 -26.97 -26.22 24.66
CA ALA A 252 -27.54 -27.22 23.75
C ALA A 252 -29.08 -27.29 23.84
N THR A 253 -29.64 -26.96 25.00
CA THR A 253 -31.09 -26.81 25.22
C THR A 253 -31.38 -25.66 26.20
N PRO A 254 -32.61 -25.10 26.23
CA PRO A 254 -32.96 -24.04 27.19
C PRO A 254 -32.76 -24.43 28.66
N ALA A 255 -32.82 -25.72 28.98
CA ALA A 255 -32.64 -26.25 30.34
C ALA A 255 -31.19 -26.69 30.65
N SER A 256 -30.31 -26.75 29.65
CA SER A 256 -28.91 -27.12 29.86
C SER A 256 -28.10 -26.02 30.53
N GLN A 257 -27.06 -26.42 31.27
CA GLN A 257 -26.05 -25.49 31.76
C GLN A 257 -25.31 -24.88 30.58
N GLU A 258 -24.90 -23.63 30.74
CA GLU A 258 -24.11 -22.92 29.74
C GLU A 258 -22.65 -23.41 29.78
N GLU A 259 -22.14 -23.77 28.62
CA GLU A 259 -20.78 -24.28 28.42
C GLU A 259 -19.94 -23.25 27.65
N GLU A 260 -18.64 -23.22 27.92
CA GLU A 260 -17.66 -22.40 27.19
C GLU A 260 -17.01 -23.24 26.08
N CYS A 261 -17.01 -22.70 24.87
CA CYS A 261 -16.33 -23.32 23.75
C CYS A 261 -14.82 -23.06 23.82
N SER A 262 -14.01 -24.11 23.72
CA SER A 262 -12.55 -24.01 23.66
C SER A 262 -11.93 -25.10 22.77
N PRO A 263 -10.80 -24.84 22.08
CA PRO A 263 -10.07 -23.57 22.04
C PRO A 263 -10.69 -22.54 21.08
N VAL A 264 -10.50 -21.25 21.38
CA VAL A 264 -10.81 -20.15 20.45
C VAL A 264 -9.61 -19.92 19.54
N HIS A 265 -9.84 -20.02 18.24
CA HIS A 265 -8.84 -19.71 17.21
C HIS A 265 -8.97 -18.25 16.79
N GLU A 266 -7.84 -17.59 16.58
CA GLU A 266 -7.78 -16.21 16.15
C GLU A 266 -7.11 -16.11 14.78
N LYS A 267 -7.74 -15.38 13.85
CA LYS A 267 -7.22 -15.08 12.53
C LYS A 267 -7.19 -13.58 12.33
N THR A 268 -5.98 -13.02 12.31
CA THR A 268 -5.76 -11.64 11.88
C THR A 268 -5.92 -11.55 10.38
N LEU A 269 -6.92 -10.80 9.94
CA LEU A 269 -7.04 -10.40 8.55
C LEU A 269 -6.15 -9.17 8.34
N ALA A 270 -5.36 -9.18 7.28
CA ALA A 270 -4.65 -7.99 6.86
C ALA A 270 -5.68 -6.92 6.51
N HIS A 271 -5.34 -5.65 6.75
CA HIS A 271 -6.14 -4.53 6.25
C HIS A 271 -7.53 -4.34 6.89
N THR A 272 -7.75 -4.83 8.12
CA THR A 272 -8.96 -4.53 8.91
C THR A 272 -8.61 -4.20 10.37
N PRO A 273 -9.33 -3.26 11.02
CA PRO A 273 -9.19 -2.98 12.44
C PRO A 273 -9.85 -4.06 13.33
N TYR A 274 -10.41 -5.11 12.72
CA TYR A 274 -11.04 -6.23 13.42
C TYR A 274 -10.20 -7.50 13.30
N VAL A 275 -10.37 -8.38 14.27
CA VAL A 275 -9.82 -9.74 14.23
C VAL A 275 -10.98 -10.72 14.25
N VAL A 276 -10.87 -11.77 13.44
CA VAL A 276 -11.86 -12.84 13.41
C VAL A 276 -11.45 -13.89 14.42
N GLN A 277 -12.37 -14.23 15.32
CA GLN A 277 -12.23 -15.32 16.26
C GLN A 277 -13.25 -16.40 15.95
N SER A 278 -12.88 -17.66 16.13
CA SER A 278 -13.73 -18.81 15.82
C SER A 278 -13.56 -19.94 16.82
N CYS A 279 -14.64 -20.68 17.08
CA CYS A 279 -14.63 -21.86 17.94
C CYS A 279 -15.56 -22.95 17.39
N GLU A 280 -15.21 -24.19 17.65
CA GLU A 280 -15.94 -25.37 17.16
C GLU A 280 -16.62 -26.09 18.33
N ILE A 281 -17.94 -26.21 18.25
CA ILE A 281 -18.77 -26.84 19.28
C ILE A 281 -19.07 -28.28 18.84
N PRO A 282 -18.77 -29.30 19.67
CA PRO A 282 -19.16 -30.68 19.39
C PRO A 282 -20.67 -30.87 19.59
N VAL A 283 -21.33 -31.51 18.62
CA VAL A 283 -22.78 -31.76 18.59
C VAL A 283 -23.02 -33.27 18.70
N SER A 284 -23.49 -33.72 19.86
CA SER A 284 -23.57 -35.16 20.18
C SER A 284 -24.87 -35.83 19.72
N ASN A 285 -25.94 -35.08 19.41
CA ASN A 285 -27.26 -35.68 19.11
C ASN A 285 -28.14 -34.81 18.19
N SER A 286 -27.81 -34.79 16.89
CA SER A 286 -28.48 -33.94 15.88
C SER A 286 -29.98 -34.22 15.68
N SER A 287 -30.48 -35.40 16.08
CA SER A 287 -31.87 -35.84 15.87
C SER A 287 -32.85 -35.44 16.99
N SER A 288 -32.36 -34.93 18.14
CA SER A 288 -33.22 -34.40 19.23
C SER A 288 -32.94 -32.92 19.57
N GLN A 289 -31.90 -32.32 18.99
CA GLN A 289 -31.40 -30.99 19.32
C GLN A 289 -31.43 -30.09 18.08
N SER A 290 -32.57 -29.44 17.82
CA SER A 290 -32.73 -28.57 16.66
C SER A 290 -32.16 -27.16 16.85
N THR A 291 -31.95 -26.72 18.10
CA THR A 291 -31.71 -25.30 18.40
C THR A 291 -30.67 -25.14 19.49
N TYR A 292 -29.49 -24.63 19.12
CA TYR A 292 -28.45 -24.20 20.05
C TYR A 292 -28.59 -22.69 20.30
N HIS A 293 -28.46 -22.27 21.56
CA HIS A 293 -28.30 -20.85 21.88
C HIS A 293 -26.82 -20.53 22.02
N VAL A 294 -26.33 -19.55 21.28
CA VAL A 294 -24.91 -19.16 21.28
C VAL A 294 -24.79 -17.68 21.58
N SER A 295 -23.82 -17.32 22.42
CA SER A 295 -23.52 -15.94 22.79
C SER A 295 -22.02 -15.71 22.87
N VAL A 296 -21.58 -14.52 22.48
CA VAL A 296 -20.18 -14.09 22.62
C VAL A 296 -20.13 -12.97 23.64
N ARG A 297 -19.25 -13.09 24.63
CA ARG A 297 -19.08 -12.08 25.68
C ARG A 297 -17.64 -12.04 26.18
N ALA A 298 -17.29 -10.95 26.85
CA ALA A 298 -16.00 -10.84 27.51
C ALA A 298 -15.85 -11.93 28.57
N LYS A 299 -14.69 -12.58 28.57
CA LYS A 299 -14.31 -13.59 29.53
C LYS A 299 -13.68 -12.91 30.76
N THR A 300 -14.11 -13.33 31.94
CA THR A 300 -13.47 -12.92 33.19
C THR A 300 -12.24 -13.81 33.43
N GLU A 301 -11.06 -13.21 33.45
CA GLU A 301 -9.82 -13.89 33.83
C GLU A 301 -9.48 -13.57 35.27
N GLU A 302 -9.24 -14.61 36.07
CA GLU A 302 -8.89 -14.49 37.47
C GLU A 302 -7.56 -15.19 37.72
N LYS A 303 -6.70 -14.53 38.52
CA LYS A 303 -5.45 -15.11 38.98
C LYS A 303 -5.47 -15.22 40.48
N LEU A 304 -5.40 -16.45 40.98
CA LEU A 304 -5.21 -16.68 42.41
C LEU A 304 -3.80 -16.25 42.81
N ILE A 305 -3.72 -15.22 43.65
CA ILE A 305 -2.47 -14.78 44.27
C ILE A 305 -2.56 -15.10 45.76
N GLU A 306 -1.84 -16.13 46.17
CA GLU A 306 -1.72 -16.51 47.57
C GLU A 306 -0.87 -15.46 48.31
N ALA A 307 -1.51 -14.56 49.05
CA ALA A 307 -0.84 -13.44 49.72
C ALA A 307 0.33 -13.89 50.62
N TYR A 308 0.20 -15.04 51.29
CA TYR A 308 1.24 -15.58 52.18
C TYR A 308 2.51 -16.04 51.45
N LYS A 309 2.45 -16.26 50.13
CA LYS A 309 3.60 -16.59 49.28
C LYS A 309 4.18 -15.37 48.56
N ASN A 310 3.48 -14.23 48.57
CA ASN A 310 3.81 -13.03 47.79
C ASN A 310 4.08 -11.83 48.72
N ILE A 311 4.84 -12.05 49.79
CA ILE A 311 5.15 -11.04 50.80
C ILE A 311 6.39 -10.26 50.38
N GLN A 312 6.26 -8.96 50.14
CA GLN A 312 7.39 -8.05 49.99
C GLN A 312 7.56 -7.24 51.28
N VAL A 313 8.54 -7.63 52.10
CA VAL A 313 8.83 -6.93 53.36
C VAL A 313 9.49 -5.59 53.08
N LEU A 314 9.07 -4.55 53.79
CA LEU A 314 9.73 -3.24 53.73
C LEU A 314 11.19 -3.35 54.21
N PRO A 315 12.11 -2.52 53.68
CA PRO A 315 13.51 -2.55 54.09
C PRO A 315 13.66 -2.27 55.59
N PRO A 316 14.67 -2.88 56.26
CA PRO A 316 14.94 -2.64 57.66
C PRO A 316 15.18 -1.14 57.95
N ALA A 317 14.56 -0.62 59.00
CA ALA A 317 14.71 0.78 59.37
C ALA A 317 15.91 0.99 60.30
N ASN A 318 16.47 2.20 60.32
CA ASN A 318 17.52 2.63 61.26
C ASN A 318 18.75 1.71 61.25
N VAL A 319 19.24 1.36 60.05
CA VAL A 319 20.51 0.66 59.90
C VAL A 319 21.64 1.59 60.39
N SER A 320 22.37 1.16 61.41
CA SER A 320 23.44 1.93 62.05
C SER A 320 24.59 1.02 62.46
N ILE A 321 25.80 1.57 62.52
CA ILE A 321 27.01 0.85 62.92
C ILE A 321 27.55 1.52 64.19
N THR A 322 27.86 0.71 65.19
CA THR A 322 28.51 1.16 66.44
C THR A 322 29.81 0.39 66.65
N ALA A 323 30.89 1.09 66.98
CA ALA A 323 32.16 0.46 67.37
C ALA A 323 32.11 0.10 68.86
N THR A 324 32.46 -1.13 69.20
CA THR A 324 32.56 -1.60 70.59
C THR A 324 33.93 -1.29 71.18
N GLU A 325 34.04 -1.31 72.51
CA GLU A 325 35.30 -1.04 73.24
C GLU A 325 36.43 -2.02 72.86
N ASN A 326 36.07 -3.18 72.30
CA ASN A 326 36.99 -4.25 71.90
C ASN A 326 37.43 -4.18 70.42
N GLN A 327 37.28 -3.04 69.74
CA GLN A 327 37.58 -2.88 68.29
C GLN A 327 36.69 -3.72 67.35
N GLU A 328 35.51 -4.17 67.78
CA GLU A 328 34.54 -4.84 66.90
C GLU A 328 33.48 -3.83 66.41
N TYR A 329 32.88 -4.11 65.25
CA TYR A 329 31.80 -3.29 64.69
C TYR A 329 30.47 -4.04 64.81
N GLU A 330 29.48 -3.44 65.48
CA GLU A 330 28.13 -3.97 65.60
C GLU A 330 27.19 -3.25 64.60
N LEU A 331 26.59 -4.02 63.68
CA LEU A 331 25.54 -3.52 62.77
C LEU A 331 24.17 -3.75 63.40
N ARG A 332 23.37 -2.68 63.51
CA ARG A 332 22.05 -2.70 64.15
C ARG A 332 20.99 -2.18 63.20
N TRP A 333 19.85 -2.86 63.15
CA TRP A 333 18.67 -2.42 62.41
C TRP A 333 17.39 -2.75 63.17
N LYS A 334 16.31 -2.04 62.84
CA LYS A 334 14.97 -2.31 63.36
C LYS A 334 14.22 -3.21 62.37
N LYS A 335 13.78 -4.37 62.85
CA LYS A 335 12.90 -5.27 62.09
C LYS A 335 11.57 -4.61 61.76
N HIS A 336 11.00 -4.95 60.60
CA HIS A 336 9.65 -4.53 60.26
C HIS A 336 8.67 -5.15 61.25
N ARG A 337 7.66 -4.39 61.71
CA ARG A 337 6.66 -4.89 62.65
C ARG A 337 5.46 -5.43 61.88
N PHE A 338 5.34 -6.74 61.81
CA PHE A 338 4.11 -7.38 61.36
C PHE A 338 3.06 -7.37 62.48
N ASN A 339 1.78 -7.36 62.10
CA ASN A 339 0.67 -7.59 63.03
C ASN A 339 0.66 -9.01 63.61
N TYR A 340 1.35 -9.94 62.93
CA TYR A 340 1.48 -11.33 63.33
C TYR A 340 2.90 -11.60 63.83
N ASN A 341 3.00 -12.12 65.05
CA ASN A 341 4.27 -12.36 65.74
C ASN A 341 4.99 -13.66 65.29
N PHE A 342 4.28 -14.56 64.62
CA PHE A 342 4.81 -15.85 64.16
C PHE A 342 5.59 -15.77 62.82
N ILE A 343 5.59 -14.61 62.15
CA ILE A 343 6.30 -14.42 60.88
C ILE A 343 7.78 -14.12 61.18
N THR A 344 8.64 -15.12 60.97
CA THR A 344 10.09 -14.99 61.13
C THR A 344 10.69 -14.13 60.01
N GLN A 345 11.61 -13.23 60.35
CA GLN A 345 12.33 -12.42 59.36
C GLN A 345 13.77 -12.90 59.25
N ARG A 346 14.22 -13.07 58.00
CA ARG A 346 15.61 -13.38 57.68
C ARG A 346 16.25 -12.16 57.02
N TYR A 347 17.47 -11.87 57.42
CA TYR A 347 18.23 -10.72 56.92
C TYR A 347 19.45 -11.21 56.16
N GLN A 348 19.74 -10.54 55.05
CA GLN A 348 20.98 -10.68 54.30
C GLN A 348 21.75 -9.39 54.45
N VAL A 349 22.93 -9.47 55.06
CA VAL A 349 23.83 -8.33 55.26
C VAL A 349 24.98 -8.44 54.28
N LYS A 350 25.30 -7.32 53.61
CA LYS A 350 26.46 -7.19 52.72
C LYS A 350 27.22 -5.92 53.09
N TYR A 351 28.56 -6.03 53.14
CA TYR A 351 29.45 -4.89 53.35
C TYR A 351 30.70 -5.02 52.46
N TRP A 352 31.30 -3.88 52.15
CA TRP A 352 32.47 -3.77 51.29
C TRP A 352 33.31 -2.54 51.65
N GLU A 353 34.57 -2.56 51.24
CA GLU A 353 35.50 -1.43 51.35
C GLU A 353 35.14 -0.37 50.29
N ASN A 354 35.10 0.89 50.69
CA ASN A 354 34.75 1.99 49.79
C ASN A 354 35.71 2.03 48.58
N ASN A 355 35.19 2.23 47.35
CA ASN A 355 35.90 2.13 46.06
C ASN A 355 36.27 0.72 45.54
N ARG A 356 35.71 -0.37 46.10
CA ARG A 356 35.79 -1.74 45.52
C ARG A 356 34.39 -2.36 45.37
N TYR A 357 33.63 -1.88 44.38
CA TYR A 357 32.21 -2.18 44.20
C TYR A 357 31.84 -3.64 43.86
N GLU A 358 32.81 -4.52 43.58
CA GLU A 358 32.54 -5.89 43.09
C GLU A 358 33.02 -7.02 44.02
N LYS A 359 33.57 -6.72 45.19
CA LYS A 359 33.92 -7.75 46.19
C LYS A 359 33.02 -7.63 47.41
N VAL A 360 31.92 -8.40 47.43
CA VAL A 360 31.22 -8.72 48.68
C VAL A 360 32.23 -9.40 49.59
N ILE A 361 32.63 -8.76 50.67
CA ILE A 361 33.69 -9.30 51.53
C ILE A 361 33.09 -10.46 52.35
N TYR A 362 31.85 -10.32 52.84
CA TYR A 362 31.13 -11.39 53.55
C TYR A 362 29.60 -11.25 53.39
N GLU A 363 28.86 -12.37 53.21
CA GLU A 363 27.39 -12.46 53.28
C GLU A 363 27.00 -13.26 54.53
N VAL A 364 26.18 -12.66 55.39
CA VAL A 364 25.64 -13.35 56.57
C VAL A 364 24.12 -13.42 56.44
N ARG A 365 23.57 -14.63 56.63
CA ARG A 365 22.13 -14.89 56.70
C ARG A 365 21.74 -15.09 58.15
N GLU A 366 20.99 -14.15 58.70
CA GLU A 366 20.58 -14.18 60.11
C GLU A 366 19.05 -14.34 60.19
N SER A 367 18.57 -15.30 60.97
CA SER A 367 17.13 -15.48 61.26
C SER A 367 16.85 -15.00 62.68
N ARG A 368 15.94 -14.04 62.84
CA ARG A 368 15.54 -13.49 64.15
C ARG A 368 14.04 -13.55 64.40
#